data_AF-A0A177AMS6-F1
#
_entry.id   AF-A0A177AMS6-F1
#
_cell.length_a   1.000
_cell.length_b   1.000
_cell.length_c   1.000
_cell.angle_alpha   90.00
_cell.angle_beta   90.00
_cell.angle_gamma   90.00
#
_symmetry.space_group_name_H-M   'P 1'
#
loop_
_entity.id
_entity.type
_entity.pdbx_description
1 polymer ?
#
loop_
_entity_poly.entity_id
_entity_poly.type
_entity_poly.pdbx_seq_one_letter_code
_entity_poly.pdbx_strand_id
1 'polypeptide(L)'
;MERSEGLEVRRKDRYGTYKHLSFALLNPGVSTLLIYLFLLLSLSSLPLTSFSLCAENPSPRYQFQEPPSILLSDIDHFSLALYAISLIPTLKTIDLKGPIMISPQLFQPPAALDSAFASLANMAPQWPSLRTCSVIISTVRPSGSWYFVRHPDNTVPHDFVVPLEPEFDSDRGTEMFRTYPDDEAMDGLLAAAGKAKQNMPALQMMSLTASLSLENSEDAEFEAVWFKAGQKNYLDHRLTEQPVKVGNETFIGGDHVYWWTGKGGGWRPKRKVEKAWVGEGNQQWFKGYPQEEDYEEDEEDYDDDDDDDDFEMGGI
;
A
#
# COMPACT_ATOMS: atom_id res chain seq x y z
N MET A 1 -0.76 -26.88 -23.54
CA MET A 1 -1.28 -27.54 -22.32
C MET A 1 -1.39 -26.43 -21.29
N GLU A 2 -2.52 -25.72 -21.29
CA GLU A 2 -2.75 -24.55 -20.44
C GLU A 2 -2.86 -25.01 -18.99
N ARG A 3 -1.97 -24.52 -18.12
CA ARG A 3 -2.13 -24.67 -16.67
C ARG A 3 -3.28 -23.75 -16.26
N SER A 4 -4.32 -24.31 -15.68
CA SER A 4 -5.38 -23.53 -15.03
C SER A 4 -4.81 -22.86 -13.78
N GLU A 5 -4.73 -21.53 -13.81
CA GLU A 5 -4.22 -20.65 -12.75
C GLU A 5 -5.25 -20.46 -11.64
N GLY A 6 -4.83 -20.61 -10.38
CA GLY A 6 -5.70 -20.83 -9.21
C GLY A 6 -5.50 -19.81 -8.10
N LEU A 7 -6.58 -19.12 -7.72
CA LEU A 7 -6.76 -18.41 -6.46
C LEU A 7 -7.06 -19.41 -5.33
N GLU A 8 -6.13 -19.54 -4.38
CA GLU A 8 -6.27 -20.43 -3.23
C GLU A 8 -6.68 -19.64 -1.98
N VAL A 9 -7.83 -19.97 -1.38
CA VAL A 9 -8.26 -19.44 -0.08
C VAL A 9 -8.04 -20.52 0.98
N ARG A 10 -7.02 -20.33 1.83
CA ARG A 10 -6.71 -21.27 2.92
C ARG A 10 -7.41 -20.86 4.21
N ARG A 11 -8.27 -21.73 4.73
CA ARG A 11 -8.92 -21.59 6.03
C ARG A 11 -8.26 -22.50 7.06
N LYS A 12 -7.90 -21.95 8.23
CA LYS A 12 -7.45 -22.72 9.40
C LYS A 12 -8.51 -22.65 10.50
N ASP A 13 -9.13 -23.78 10.81
CA ASP A 13 -10.11 -23.87 11.90
C ASP A 13 -9.44 -24.07 13.27
N ARG A 14 -10.20 -23.84 14.36
CA ARG A 14 -9.73 -24.01 15.76
C ARG A 14 -9.17 -25.41 16.08
N TYR A 15 -9.39 -26.39 15.20
CA TYR A 15 -8.91 -27.77 15.32
C TYR A 15 -7.74 -28.10 14.38
N GLY A 16 -7.14 -27.12 13.71
CA GLY A 16 -5.99 -27.34 12.82
C GLY A 16 -6.33 -27.99 11.47
N THR A 17 -7.61 -28.23 11.18
CA THR A 17 -8.08 -28.75 9.89
C THR A 17 -8.11 -27.64 8.83
N TYR A 18 -7.48 -27.90 7.69
CA TYR A 18 -7.52 -27.04 6.52
C TYR A 18 -8.80 -27.32 5.73
N LYS A 19 -9.65 -26.31 5.55
CA LYS A 19 -10.71 -26.37 4.52
C LYS A 19 -10.21 -25.62 3.29
N HIS A 20 -10.20 -26.34 2.17
CA HIS A 20 -9.59 -25.94 0.91
C HIS A 20 -10.67 -25.40 -0.02
N LEU A 21 -10.55 -24.14 -0.42
CA LEU A 21 -11.36 -23.53 -1.48
C LEU A 21 -10.40 -22.96 -2.52
N SER A 22 -10.31 -23.63 -3.67
CA SER A 22 -9.54 -23.17 -4.82
C SER A 22 -10.49 -22.68 -5.91
N PHE A 23 -10.21 -21.52 -6.48
CA PHE A 23 -10.97 -20.92 -7.58
C PHE A 23 -10.00 -20.50 -8.67
N ALA A 24 -10.24 -20.83 -9.93
CA ALA A 24 -9.33 -20.44 -11.01
C ALA A 24 -9.61 -19.00 -11.51
N LEU A 25 -8.56 -18.20 -11.75
CA LEU A 25 -8.65 -16.88 -12.38
C LEU A 25 -8.14 -16.99 -13.82
N LEU A 26 -9.06 -17.18 -14.77
CA LEU A 26 -8.79 -16.88 -16.17
C LEU A 26 -9.39 -15.50 -16.44
N ASN A 27 -8.54 -14.53 -16.78
CA ASN A 27 -8.86 -13.20 -17.32
C ASN A 27 -10.20 -12.62 -16.78
N PRO A 28 -10.20 -11.85 -15.67
CA PRO A 28 -11.44 -11.47 -15.05
C PRO A 28 -12.19 -10.48 -15.94
N GLY A 29 -13.10 -11.00 -16.76
CA GLY A 29 -14.26 -10.22 -17.17
C GLY A 29 -15.00 -9.77 -15.90
N VAL A 30 -15.71 -8.66 -15.99
CA VAL A 30 -16.55 -8.07 -14.92
C VAL A 30 -17.35 -9.12 -14.14
N SER A 31 -17.86 -10.15 -14.84
CA SER A 31 -18.65 -11.22 -14.24
C SER A 31 -17.90 -12.08 -13.21
N THR A 32 -16.60 -12.23 -13.36
CA THR A 32 -15.74 -13.02 -12.47
C THR A 32 -15.48 -12.26 -11.17
N LEU A 33 -15.21 -10.95 -11.25
CA LEU A 33 -15.05 -10.05 -10.10
C LEU A 33 -16.30 -10.01 -9.19
N LEU A 34 -17.50 -9.99 -9.78
CA LEU A 34 -18.75 -10.00 -9.03
C LEU A 34 -18.94 -11.29 -8.21
N ILE A 35 -18.59 -12.46 -8.76
CA ILE A 35 -18.66 -13.73 -8.02
C ILE A 35 -17.72 -13.69 -6.82
N TYR A 36 -16.50 -13.18 -6.99
CA TYR A 36 -15.55 -13.03 -5.88
C TYR A 36 -16.05 -12.06 -4.83
N LEU A 37 -16.68 -10.95 -5.24
CA LEU A 37 -17.27 -9.99 -4.31
C LEU A 37 -18.29 -10.65 -3.39
N PHE A 38 -19.24 -11.40 -3.96
CA PHE A 38 -20.25 -12.12 -3.18
C PHE A 38 -19.62 -13.17 -2.24
N LEU A 39 -18.60 -13.90 -2.71
CA LEU A 39 -17.89 -14.87 -1.88
C LEU A 39 -17.17 -14.19 -0.71
N LEU A 40 -16.42 -13.12 -0.95
CA LEU A 40 -15.68 -12.38 0.09
C LEU A 40 -16.63 -11.75 1.11
N LEU A 41 -17.74 -11.15 0.66
CA LEU A 41 -18.78 -10.63 1.54
C LEU A 41 -19.36 -11.71 2.44
N SER A 42 -19.61 -12.92 1.92
CA SER A 42 -20.10 -14.03 2.75
C SER A 42 -19.09 -14.44 3.83
N LEU A 43 -17.79 -14.36 3.54
CA LEU A 43 -16.72 -14.68 4.49
C LEU A 43 -16.63 -13.68 5.65
N SER A 44 -17.00 -12.42 5.43
CA SER A 44 -17.01 -11.39 6.49
C SER A 44 -17.91 -11.74 7.68
N SER A 45 -18.92 -12.60 7.47
CA SER A 45 -19.83 -13.06 8.52
C SER A 45 -19.27 -14.21 9.38
N LEU A 46 -18.12 -14.78 9.01
CA LEU A 46 -17.55 -15.95 9.68
C LEU A 46 -16.52 -15.54 10.75
N PRO A 47 -16.39 -16.31 11.86
CA PRO A 47 -15.38 -16.06 12.88
C PRO A 47 -13.99 -16.58 12.45
N LEU A 48 -13.44 -15.97 11.40
CA LEU A 48 -12.13 -16.31 10.86
C LEU A 48 -11.02 -15.89 11.82
N THR A 49 -9.95 -16.69 11.88
CA THR A 49 -8.72 -16.36 12.65
C THR A 49 -7.53 -16.07 11.76
N SER A 50 -7.54 -16.58 10.52
CA SER A 50 -6.55 -16.33 9.49
C SER A 50 -7.27 -16.27 8.15
N PHE A 51 -6.87 -15.31 7.32
CA PHE A 51 -7.32 -15.17 5.95
C PHE A 51 -6.08 -15.10 5.05
N SER A 52 -6.07 -15.89 4.00
CA SER A 52 -5.03 -15.80 2.98
C SER A 52 -5.65 -15.90 1.61
N LEU A 53 -5.18 -15.05 0.72
CA LEU A 53 -5.57 -14.97 -0.67
C LEU A 53 -4.30 -15.04 -1.50
N CYS A 54 -4.24 -15.90 -2.51
CA CYS A 54 -3.13 -15.92 -3.45
C CYS A 54 -3.65 -15.55 -4.85
N ALA A 55 -3.03 -14.57 -5.51
CA ALA A 55 -3.31 -14.21 -6.89
C ALA A 55 -2.06 -14.43 -7.75
N GLU A 56 -2.19 -15.17 -8.84
CA GLU A 56 -1.10 -15.44 -9.79
C GLU A 56 -1.12 -14.43 -10.96
N ASN A 57 -1.56 -13.20 -10.74
CA ASN A 57 -1.82 -12.27 -11.85
C ASN A 57 -0.53 -11.50 -12.21
N PRO A 58 0.17 -11.79 -13.32
CA PRO A 58 1.44 -11.14 -13.60
C PRO A 58 1.26 -9.63 -13.78
N SER A 59 2.23 -8.84 -13.29
CA SER A 59 2.31 -7.41 -13.60
C SER A 59 2.24 -7.20 -15.12
N PRO A 60 1.54 -6.16 -15.62
CA PRO A 60 1.47 -5.94 -17.05
C PRO A 60 2.87 -5.71 -17.60
N ARG A 61 3.20 -6.45 -18.66
CA ARG A 61 4.51 -6.36 -19.33
C ARG A 61 4.68 -5.02 -20.03
N TYR A 62 3.60 -4.49 -20.60
CA TYR A 62 3.64 -3.25 -21.36
C TYR A 62 3.36 -2.03 -20.48
N GLN A 63 4.42 -1.35 -20.06
CA GLN A 63 4.34 -0.25 -19.10
C GLN A 63 4.14 1.15 -19.72
N PHE A 64 4.19 1.26 -21.04
CA PHE A 64 4.01 2.54 -21.74
C PHE A 64 2.55 2.98 -21.85
N GLN A 65 1.60 2.10 -21.54
CA GLN A 65 0.18 2.40 -21.50
C GLN A 65 -0.39 2.12 -20.11
N GLU A 66 -1.51 2.74 -19.80
CA GLU A 66 -2.31 2.37 -18.63
C GLU A 66 -3.13 1.12 -18.98
N PRO A 67 -3.03 0.04 -18.20
CA PRO A 67 -3.98 -1.05 -18.26
C PRO A 67 -5.43 -0.58 -18.16
N PRO A 68 -6.40 -1.32 -18.73
CA PRO A 68 -7.80 -1.00 -18.56
C PRO A 68 -8.20 -1.06 -17.08
N SER A 69 -9.04 -0.11 -16.66
CA SER A 69 -9.65 -0.13 -15.33
C SER A 69 -10.47 -1.40 -15.12
N ILE A 70 -10.33 -2.02 -13.95
CA ILE A 70 -11.17 -3.13 -13.49
C ILE A 70 -12.34 -2.65 -12.63
N LEU A 71 -12.44 -1.35 -12.40
CA LEU A 71 -13.51 -0.74 -11.61
C LEU A 71 -14.79 -0.61 -12.44
N LEU A 72 -15.94 -0.90 -11.81
CA LEU A 72 -17.27 -0.69 -12.41
C LEU A 72 -17.82 0.72 -12.18
N SER A 73 -17.28 1.39 -11.16
CA SER A 73 -17.55 2.78 -10.76
C SER A 73 -16.25 3.36 -10.19
N ASP A 74 -16.29 4.50 -9.51
CA ASP A 74 -15.11 5.04 -8.82
C ASP A 74 -14.76 4.27 -7.52
N ILE A 75 -15.46 3.17 -7.24
CA ILE A 75 -15.33 2.37 -6.02
C ILE A 75 -14.64 1.05 -6.33
N ASP A 76 -13.63 0.73 -5.53
CA ASP A 76 -12.95 -0.56 -5.55
C ASP A 76 -13.66 -1.53 -4.60
N HIS A 77 -14.71 -2.17 -5.11
CA HIS A 77 -15.49 -3.13 -4.35
C HIS A 77 -14.66 -4.32 -3.86
N PHE A 78 -13.59 -4.70 -4.57
CA PHE A 78 -12.72 -5.79 -4.17
C PHE A 78 -11.93 -5.44 -2.89
N SER A 79 -11.28 -4.26 -2.87
CA SER A 79 -10.61 -3.78 -1.66
C SER A 79 -11.60 -3.55 -0.52
N LEU A 80 -12.83 -3.09 -0.78
CA LEU A 80 -13.86 -2.96 0.24
C LEU A 80 -14.30 -4.30 0.83
N ALA A 81 -14.39 -5.35 0.03
CA ALA A 81 -14.71 -6.68 0.54
C ALA A 81 -13.57 -7.26 1.39
N LEU A 82 -12.31 -7.02 1.00
CA LEU A 82 -11.15 -7.35 1.82
C LEU A 82 -11.12 -6.53 3.13
N TYR A 83 -11.48 -5.24 3.07
CA TYR A 83 -11.65 -4.40 4.25
C TYR A 83 -12.72 -4.98 5.18
N ALA A 84 -13.89 -5.39 4.67
CA ALA A 84 -14.94 -6.03 5.48
C ALA A 84 -14.45 -7.32 6.17
N ILE A 85 -13.69 -8.16 5.46
CA ILE A 85 -13.05 -9.35 6.05
C ILE A 85 -12.05 -8.95 7.13
N SER A 86 -11.27 -7.89 6.89
CA SER A 86 -10.24 -7.46 7.82
C SER A 86 -10.81 -7.06 9.19
N LEU A 87 -12.04 -6.56 9.22
CA LEU A 87 -12.75 -6.15 10.44
C LEU A 87 -13.31 -7.32 11.28
N ILE A 88 -13.19 -8.56 10.83
CA ILE A 88 -13.65 -9.73 11.61
C ILE A 88 -12.95 -9.73 12.99
N PRO A 89 -13.68 -9.66 14.12
CA PRO A 89 -13.06 -9.45 15.44
C PRO A 89 -12.09 -10.55 15.89
N THR A 90 -12.25 -11.77 15.36
CA THR A 90 -11.40 -12.92 15.68
C THR A 90 -10.18 -13.05 14.77
N LEU A 91 -10.08 -12.24 13.73
CA LEU A 91 -9.04 -12.34 12.70
C LEU A 91 -7.70 -11.86 13.25
N LYS A 92 -6.68 -12.70 13.10
CA LYS A 92 -5.32 -12.45 13.60
C LYS A 92 -4.31 -12.25 12.49
N THR A 93 -4.57 -12.84 11.32
CA THR A 93 -3.61 -12.84 10.21
C THR A 93 -4.34 -12.61 8.90
N ILE A 94 -3.83 -11.66 8.12
CA ILE A 94 -4.16 -11.44 6.71
C ILE A 94 -2.87 -11.63 5.92
N ASP A 95 -2.92 -12.46 4.89
CA ASP A 95 -1.79 -12.76 4.02
C ASP A 95 -2.26 -12.79 2.56
N LEU A 96 -2.09 -11.66 1.88
CA LEU A 96 -2.44 -11.44 0.48
C LEU A 96 -1.19 -11.65 -0.37
N LYS A 97 -1.08 -12.85 -0.96
CA LYS A 97 0.06 -13.33 -1.73
C LYS A 97 -0.13 -13.08 -3.22
N GLY A 98 0.98 -12.80 -3.88
CA GLY A 98 1.03 -12.42 -5.27
C GLY A 98 0.50 -11.00 -5.50
N PRO A 99 0.79 -10.40 -6.67
CA PRO A 99 0.48 -9.01 -6.96
C PRO A 99 -1.04 -8.77 -7.04
N ILE A 100 -1.62 -8.33 -5.92
CA ILE A 100 -3.05 -8.06 -5.83
C ILE A 100 -3.29 -6.57 -6.08
N MET A 101 -4.15 -6.26 -7.06
CA MET A 101 -4.60 -4.88 -7.31
C MET A 101 -5.48 -4.43 -6.15
N ILE A 102 -4.95 -3.53 -5.34
CA ILE A 102 -5.68 -2.94 -4.21
C ILE A 102 -5.64 -1.42 -4.31
N SER A 103 -6.57 -0.77 -3.64
CA SER A 103 -6.62 0.68 -3.45
C SER A 103 -6.56 1.03 -1.97
N PRO A 104 -6.48 2.32 -1.60
CA PRO A 104 -6.58 2.75 -0.21
C PRO A 104 -7.85 2.24 0.52
N GLN A 105 -8.89 1.84 -0.23
CA GLN A 105 -10.14 1.30 0.29
C GLN A 105 -10.00 0.00 1.06
N LEU A 106 -8.84 -0.69 0.94
CA LEU A 106 -8.52 -1.86 1.76
C LEU A 106 -8.37 -1.49 3.25
N PHE A 107 -7.95 -0.26 3.53
CA PHE A 107 -7.63 0.22 4.87
C PHE A 107 -8.56 1.33 5.34
N GLN A 108 -9.13 2.09 4.40
CA GLN A 108 -10.01 3.21 4.69
C GLN A 108 -11.17 3.26 3.69
N PRO A 109 -12.42 3.01 4.13
CA PRO A 109 -13.56 3.07 3.22
C PRO A 109 -13.77 4.51 2.71
N PRO A 110 -14.34 4.68 1.51
CA PRO A 110 -14.70 6.00 0.99
C PRO A 110 -15.79 6.65 1.85
N ALA A 111 -15.85 7.99 1.82
CA ALA A 111 -16.81 8.78 2.60
C ALA A 111 -18.27 8.49 2.23
N ALA A 112 -18.52 8.15 0.96
CA ALA A 112 -19.81 7.69 0.47
C ALA A 112 -19.67 6.22 0.03
N LEU A 113 -20.50 5.36 0.60
CA LEU A 113 -20.54 3.93 0.29
C LEU A 113 -21.87 3.57 -0.35
N ASP A 114 -21.81 2.62 -1.29
CA ASP A 114 -23.01 2.00 -1.85
C ASP A 114 -23.84 1.32 -0.76
N SER A 115 -25.14 1.11 -1.02
CA SER A 115 -26.06 0.49 -0.06
C SER A 115 -25.59 -0.87 0.46
N ALA A 116 -24.88 -1.65 -0.37
CA ALA A 116 -24.30 -2.94 0.01
C ALA A 116 -23.23 -2.84 1.11
N PHE A 117 -22.58 -1.68 1.24
CA PHE A 117 -21.51 -1.41 2.20
C PHE A 117 -21.89 -0.33 3.23
N ALA A 118 -23.11 0.19 3.21
CA ALA A 118 -23.55 1.26 4.10
C ALA A 118 -23.35 0.93 5.60
N SER A 119 -23.38 -0.35 5.98
CA SER A 119 -23.08 -0.79 7.35
C SER A 119 -21.62 -0.54 7.76
N LEU A 120 -20.69 -0.51 6.81
CA LEU A 120 -19.27 -0.22 7.06
C LEU A 120 -18.99 1.26 7.30
N ALA A 121 -19.85 2.17 6.80
CA ALA A 121 -19.69 3.62 6.94
C ALA A 121 -19.90 4.10 8.40
N ASN A 122 -20.71 3.38 9.17
CA ASN A 122 -21.21 3.83 10.47
C ASN A 122 -20.38 3.36 11.68
N MET A 123 -19.31 2.61 11.45
CA MET A 123 -18.44 2.11 12.52
C MET A 123 -17.03 2.65 12.36
N ALA A 124 -16.47 3.19 13.45
CA ALA A 124 -15.04 3.42 13.51
C ALA A 124 -14.32 2.08 13.31
N PRO A 125 -13.49 1.92 12.27
CA PRO A 125 -12.84 0.64 12.03
C PRO A 125 -11.96 0.26 13.21
N GLN A 126 -12.17 -0.95 13.72
CA GLN A 126 -11.31 -1.53 14.74
C GLN A 126 -10.87 -2.92 14.30
N TRP A 127 -9.57 -3.18 14.41
CA TRP A 127 -8.98 -4.49 14.18
C TRP A 127 -8.52 -5.08 15.51
N PRO A 128 -9.44 -5.53 16.38
CA PRO A 128 -9.12 -5.80 17.79
C PRO A 128 -8.11 -6.94 17.98
N SER A 129 -8.06 -7.89 17.03
CA SER A 129 -7.23 -9.10 17.15
C SER A 129 -6.13 -9.20 16.08
N LEU A 130 -6.11 -8.31 15.08
CA LEU A 130 -5.21 -8.46 13.94
C LEU A 130 -3.75 -8.24 14.39
N ARG A 131 -2.92 -9.27 14.20
CA ARG A 131 -1.50 -9.30 14.59
C ARG A 131 -0.58 -9.15 13.38
N THR A 132 -0.98 -9.69 12.24
CA THR A 132 -0.16 -9.71 11.04
C THR A 132 -1.00 -9.33 9.84
N CYS A 133 -0.55 -8.32 9.09
CA CYS A 133 -1.11 -7.93 7.82
C CYS A 133 0.02 -7.90 6.78
N SER A 134 0.03 -8.88 5.88
CA SER A 134 1.02 -8.96 4.80
C SER A 134 0.30 -8.84 3.47
N VAL A 135 0.74 -7.89 2.64
CA VAL A 135 0.16 -7.63 1.33
C VAL A 135 1.26 -7.53 0.29
N ILE A 136 1.17 -8.36 -0.74
CA ILE A 136 1.92 -8.20 -1.98
C ILE A 136 1.03 -7.41 -2.94
N ILE A 137 1.36 -6.15 -3.17
CA ILE A 137 0.58 -5.27 -4.04
C ILE A 137 0.99 -5.44 -5.49
N SER A 138 0.02 -5.29 -6.39
CA SER A 138 0.30 -5.12 -7.80
C SER A 138 1.01 -3.79 -8.07
N THR A 139 1.78 -3.74 -9.16
CA THR A 139 2.35 -2.50 -9.70
C THR A 139 1.28 -1.53 -10.23
N VAL A 140 0.05 -2.03 -10.41
CA VAL A 140 -1.07 -1.32 -11.00
C VAL A 140 -2.23 -1.20 -10.01
N ARG A 141 -2.87 -0.04 -10.02
CA ARG A 141 -4.09 0.25 -9.27
C ARG A 141 -5.32 -0.38 -9.96
N PRO A 142 -6.39 -0.67 -9.21
CA PRO A 142 -7.67 -1.10 -9.78
C PRO A 142 -8.20 -0.17 -10.90
N SER A 143 -7.91 1.13 -10.84
CA SER A 143 -8.25 2.12 -11.87
C SER A 143 -7.49 1.96 -13.19
N GLY A 144 -6.47 1.09 -13.25
CA GLY A 144 -5.59 0.91 -14.41
C GLY A 144 -4.32 1.77 -14.38
N SER A 145 -4.28 2.80 -13.53
CA SER A 145 -3.09 3.65 -13.36
C SER A 145 -2.03 2.98 -12.47
N TRP A 146 -0.78 3.42 -12.58
CA TRP A 146 0.37 2.75 -11.93
C TRP A 146 0.63 3.26 -10.51
N TYR A 147 1.18 2.40 -9.64
CA TYR A 147 1.79 2.78 -8.34
C TYR A 147 3.26 3.20 -8.48
N PHE A 148 3.86 2.86 -9.62
CA PHE A 148 5.27 3.09 -9.89
C PHE A 148 5.44 3.85 -11.21
N VAL A 149 6.43 4.72 -11.24
CA VAL A 149 6.84 5.56 -12.35
C VAL A 149 8.30 5.28 -12.68
N ARG A 150 8.74 5.85 -13.81
CA ARG A 150 10.14 5.83 -14.21
C ARG A 150 10.99 6.53 -13.16
N HIS A 151 12.14 5.95 -12.83
CA HIS A 151 13.10 6.60 -11.94
C HIS A 151 13.48 7.99 -12.49
N PRO A 152 13.50 9.05 -11.66
CA PRO A 152 13.84 10.40 -12.10
C PRO A 152 15.19 10.48 -12.83
N ASP A 153 16.19 9.73 -12.35
CA ASP A 153 17.53 9.66 -12.98
C ASP A 153 17.58 8.88 -14.30
N ASN A 154 16.52 8.11 -14.62
CA ASN A 154 16.45 7.32 -15.85
C ASN A 154 15.59 8.02 -16.89
N THR A 155 16.02 9.20 -17.34
CA THR A 155 15.27 10.02 -18.29
C THR A 155 15.12 9.34 -19.65
N VAL A 156 13.95 9.49 -20.26
CA VAL A 156 13.69 9.01 -21.63
C VAL A 156 14.54 9.84 -22.63
N PRO A 157 15.28 9.22 -23.55
CA PRO A 157 16.00 9.93 -24.61
C PRO A 157 15.09 10.84 -25.42
N HIS A 158 15.57 12.00 -25.86
CA HIS A 158 14.78 12.98 -26.61
C HIS A 158 14.20 12.48 -27.94
N ASP A 159 14.81 11.45 -28.52
CA ASP A 159 14.41 10.79 -29.77
C ASP A 159 13.60 9.51 -29.56
N PHE A 160 13.29 9.16 -28.30
CA PHE A 160 12.52 7.97 -28.00
C PHE A 160 11.06 8.12 -28.45
N VAL A 161 10.65 7.24 -29.36
CA VAL A 161 9.25 7.11 -29.77
C VAL A 161 8.64 5.97 -28.97
N VAL A 162 7.58 6.29 -28.22
CA VAL A 162 6.79 5.28 -27.51
C VAL A 162 6.23 4.29 -28.54
N PRO A 163 6.53 2.98 -28.42
CA PRO A 163 5.95 1.99 -29.32
C PRO A 163 4.41 2.05 -29.25
N LEU A 164 3.74 1.94 -30.39
CA LEU A 164 2.27 1.93 -30.41
C LEU A 164 1.70 0.57 -29.99
N GLU A 165 2.48 -0.50 -30.19
CA GLU A 165 2.12 -1.87 -29.89
C GLU A 165 3.27 -2.57 -29.14
N PRO A 166 2.96 -3.55 -28.27
CA PRO A 166 4.00 -4.37 -27.65
C PRO A 166 4.74 -5.14 -28.75
N GLU A 167 6.02 -4.82 -28.96
CA GLU A 167 6.87 -5.60 -29.87
C GLU A 167 7.07 -6.99 -29.27
N PHE A 168 6.44 -8.00 -29.88
CA PHE A 168 6.44 -9.38 -29.37
C PHE A 168 7.83 -10.04 -29.34
N ASP A 169 8.83 -9.46 -30.00
CA ASP A 169 10.14 -10.07 -30.29
C ASP A 169 11.33 -9.13 -30.01
N SER A 170 11.12 -8.00 -29.32
CA SER A 170 12.21 -7.12 -28.93
C SER A 170 12.41 -7.08 -27.42
N ASP A 171 13.66 -7.28 -27.01
CA ASP A 171 14.13 -7.02 -25.64
C ASP A 171 13.88 -5.55 -25.21
N ARG A 172 13.54 -4.67 -26.16
CA ARG A 172 13.26 -3.25 -25.92
C ARG A 172 11.89 -2.99 -25.27
N GLY A 173 10.98 -3.96 -25.30
CA GLY A 173 9.66 -3.88 -24.66
C GLY A 173 9.54 -4.64 -23.33
N THR A 174 10.60 -5.34 -22.92
CA THR A 174 10.59 -6.22 -21.73
C THR A 174 11.29 -5.60 -20.52
N GLU A 175 12.04 -4.50 -20.68
CA GLU A 175 12.65 -3.80 -19.55
C GLU A 175 11.58 -3.05 -18.74
N MET A 176 11.33 -3.52 -17.51
CA MET A 176 10.48 -2.85 -16.53
C MET A 176 11.14 -1.51 -16.17
N PHE A 177 10.51 -0.38 -16.50
CA PHE A 177 11.04 0.95 -16.20
C PHE A 177 10.32 1.66 -15.05
N ARG A 178 9.08 1.26 -14.74
CA ARG A 178 8.26 1.74 -13.63
C ARG A 178 8.69 1.08 -12.33
N THR A 179 9.85 1.48 -11.84
CA THR A 179 10.50 0.89 -10.66
C THR A 179 10.60 1.87 -9.48
N TYR A 180 10.24 3.13 -9.68
CA TYR A 180 10.26 4.16 -8.64
C TYR A 180 8.84 4.44 -8.15
N PRO A 181 8.57 4.52 -6.84
CA PRO A 181 7.21 4.80 -6.37
C PRO A 181 6.69 6.14 -6.89
N ASP A 182 5.42 6.17 -7.28
CA ASP A 182 4.70 7.41 -7.56
C ASP A 182 4.27 8.05 -6.24
N ASP A 183 4.69 9.28 -5.97
CA ASP A 183 4.46 9.93 -4.67
C ASP A 183 2.97 10.00 -4.33
N GLU A 184 2.12 10.42 -5.27
CA GLU A 184 0.69 10.59 -5.01
C GLU A 184 0.00 9.23 -4.80
N ALA A 185 0.19 8.28 -5.71
CA ALA A 185 -0.46 6.98 -5.64
C ALA A 185 0.02 6.17 -4.44
N MET A 186 1.34 6.14 -4.19
CA MET A 186 1.91 5.35 -3.10
C MET A 186 1.63 6.00 -1.73
N ASP A 187 1.75 7.32 -1.59
CA ASP A 187 1.40 8.00 -0.34
C ASP A 187 -0.08 7.81 0.00
N GLY A 188 -0.98 7.82 -0.99
CA GLY A 188 -2.40 7.59 -0.77
C GLY A 188 -2.66 6.22 -0.11
N LEU A 189 -2.02 5.17 -0.65
CA LEU A 189 -2.13 3.81 -0.09
C LEU A 189 -1.49 3.71 1.30
N LEU A 190 -0.25 4.21 1.44
CA LEU A 190 0.48 4.14 2.70
C LEU A 190 -0.17 4.99 3.79
N ALA A 191 -0.73 6.15 3.47
CA ALA A 191 -1.46 6.97 4.43
C ALA A 191 -2.68 6.24 4.99
N ALA A 192 -3.45 5.55 4.13
CA ALA A 192 -4.59 4.76 4.55
C ALA A 192 -4.16 3.59 5.45
N ALA A 193 -3.09 2.87 5.07
CA ALA A 193 -2.53 1.80 5.88
C ALA A 193 -2.02 2.29 7.25
N GLY A 194 -1.31 3.43 7.30
CA GLY A 194 -0.81 4.04 8.53
C GLY A 194 -1.94 4.48 9.47
N LYS A 195 -3.01 5.07 8.93
CA LYS A 195 -4.22 5.39 9.71
C LYS A 195 -4.92 4.14 10.23
N ALA A 196 -5.05 3.10 9.40
CA ALA A 196 -5.62 1.84 9.83
C ALA A 196 -4.81 1.21 10.95
N LYS A 197 -3.48 1.20 10.84
CA LYS A 197 -2.53 0.70 11.86
C LYS A 197 -2.82 1.26 13.25
N GLN A 198 -3.14 2.56 13.37
CA GLN A 198 -3.46 3.20 14.66
C GLN A 198 -4.67 2.57 15.36
N ASN A 199 -5.55 1.92 14.60
CA ASN A 199 -6.74 1.21 15.09
C ASN A 199 -6.54 -0.32 15.20
N MET A 200 -5.28 -0.80 15.17
CA MET A 200 -4.91 -2.22 15.29
C MET A 200 -4.10 -2.48 16.57
N PRO A 201 -4.71 -2.52 17.77
CA PRO A 201 -3.99 -2.60 19.04
C PRO A 201 -3.15 -3.88 19.22
N ALA A 202 -3.54 -4.97 18.55
CA ALA A 202 -2.85 -6.25 18.62
C ALA A 202 -1.75 -6.41 17.55
N LEU A 203 -1.55 -5.43 16.67
CA LEU A 203 -0.66 -5.54 15.53
C LEU A 203 0.78 -5.77 15.98
N GLN A 204 1.43 -6.72 15.33
CA GLN A 204 2.83 -7.10 15.53
C GLN A 204 3.66 -6.83 14.27
N MET A 205 3.03 -6.93 13.10
CA MET A 205 3.65 -6.70 11.79
C MET A 205 2.61 -6.21 10.78
N MET A 206 3.00 -5.21 9.99
CA MET A 206 2.32 -4.82 8.74
C MET A 206 3.35 -4.69 7.63
N SER A 207 3.09 -5.30 6.47
CA SER A 207 3.97 -5.17 5.30
C SER A 207 3.16 -4.96 4.02
N LEU A 208 3.54 -3.96 3.24
CA LEU A 208 3.17 -3.84 1.83
C LEU A 208 4.43 -3.98 1.00
N THR A 209 4.41 -4.92 0.05
CA THR A 209 5.58 -5.24 -0.78
C THR A 209 5.16 -5.35 -2.23
N ALA A 210 6.06 -5.06 -3.16
CA ALA A 210 5.83 -5.27 -4.58
C ALA A 210 7.08 -5.87 -5.23
N SER A 211 6.87 -6.78 -6.18
CA SER A 211 7.92 -7.25 -7.08
C SER A 211 7.83 -6.43 -8.36
N LEU A 212 8.92 -5.77 -8.75
CA LEU A 212 8.98 -4.93 -9.96
C LEU A 212 9.83 -5.59 -11.07
N SER A 213 10.30 -6.83 -10.86
CA SER A 213 10.99 -7.65 -11.86
C SER A 213 10.05 -8.64 -12.55
N LEU A 214 10.25 -8.86 -13.85
CA LEU A 214 9.55 -9.91 -14.61
C LEU A 214 10.07 -11.32 -14.31
N GLU A 215 11.34 -11.40 -13.94
CA GLU A 215 11.94 -12.62 -13.42
C GLU A 215 11.54 -12.73 -11.96
N ASN A 216 11.08 -13.91 -11.54
CA ASN A 216 10.67 -14.19 -10.16
C ASN A 216 11.89 -14.13 -9.21
N SER A 217 12.49 -12.96 -9.05
CA SER A 217 13.44 -12.73 -7.99
C SER A 217 12.65 -12.81 -6.68
N GLU A 218 13.17 -13.61 -5.75
CA GLU A 218 12.60 -13.72 -4.39
C GLU A 218 12.79 -12.39 -3.60
N ASP A 219 13.43 -11.42 -4.24
CA ASP A 219 13.60 -10.08 -3.75
C ASP A 219 12.42 -9.21 -4.18
N ALA A 220 11.53 -8.90 -3.23
CA ALA A 220 10.66 -7.74 -3.40
C ALA A 220 11.53 -6.55 -3.81
N GLU A 221 11.06 -5.67 -4.69
CA GLU A 221 11.84 -4.50 -5.11
C GLU A 221 11.29 -3.22 -4.46
N PHE A 222 10.10 -3.32 -3.86
CA PHE A 222 9.53 -2.33 -2.95
C PHE A 222 9.09 -3.01 -1.65
N GLU A 223 9.42 -2.41 -0.52
CA GLU A 223 8.96 -2.82 0.80
C GLU A 223 8.64 -1.62 1.70
N ALA A 224 7.46 -1.66 2.30
CA ALA A 224 6.99 -0.77 3.35
C ALA A 224 6.58 -1.65 4.53
N VAL A 225 7.37 -1.66 5.60
CA VAL A 225 7.20 -2.63 6.69
C VAL A 225 7.19 -1.93 8.04
N TRP A 226 6.29 -2.34 8.92
CA TRP A 226 6.23 -1.94 10.32
C TRP A 226 6.27 -3.16 11.22
N PHE A 227 7.01 -3.06 12.32
CA PHE A 227 7.11 -4.06 13.37
C PHE A 227 6.88 -3.45 14.74
N LYS A 228 6.21 -4.23 15.59
CA LYS A 228 6.16 -3.96 17.02
C LYS A 228 7.50 -4.28 17.69
N ALA A 229 7.86 -3.50 18.71
CA ALA A 229 9.02 -3.73 19.54
C ALA A 229 9.15 -5.19 20.01
N GLY A 230 10.39 -5.71 19.98
CA GLY A 230 10.73 -7.06 20.45
C GLY A 230 10.42 -8.21 19.46
N GLN A 231 9.93 -7.94 18.25
CA GLN A 231 9.78 -8.95 17.20
C GLN A 231 11.13 -9.24 16.52
N LYS A 232 11.63 -10.47 16.63
CA LYS A 232 12.95 -10.89 16.08
C LYS A 232 12.87 -11.61 14.73
N ASN A 233 11.73 -12.20 14.39
CA ASN A 233 11.68 -13.29 13.41
C ASN A 233 11.73 -12.87 11.94
N TYR A 234 11.38 -11.63 11.59
CA TYR A 234 11.35 -11.21 10.18
C TYR A 234 12.69 -10.63 9.70
N LEU A 235 13.46 -10.02 10.60
CA LEU A 235 14.61 -9.20 10.22
C LEU A 235 15.91 -9.99 10.01
N ASP A 236 15.94 -11.25 10.44
CA ASP A 236 17.16 -12.06 10.50
C ASP A 236 17.74 -12.42 9.12
N HIS A 237 16.94 -12.31 8.03
CA HIS A 237 17.39 -12.65 6.68
C HIS A 237 17.78 -11.44 5.81
N ARG A 238 17.32 -10.21 6.11
CA ARG A 238 17.58 -9.01 5.27
C ARG A 238 18.40 -7.91 5.91
N LEU A 239 18.55 -7.90 7.25
CA LEU A 239 19.50 -6.98 7.90
C LEU A 239 20.96 -7.21 7.49
N THR A 240 21.29 -8.40 6.97
CA THR A 240 22.61 -8.73 6.42
C THR A 240 22.89 -8.08 5.07
N GLU A 241 21.85 -7.65 4.34
CA GLU A 241 21.97 -7.15 2.95
C GLU A 241 21.93 -5.62 2.86
N GLN A 242 21.53 -4.93 3.93
CA GLN A 242 21.57 -3.48 3.97
C GLN A 242 22.95 -2.92 4.33
N PRO A 243 23.32 -1.75 3.78
CA PRO A 243 24.57 -1.07 4.14
C PRO A 243 24.56 -0.47 5.56
N VAL A 244 23.44 -0.52 6.28
CA VAL A 244 23.32 0.10 7.61
C VAL A 244 23.79 -0.90 8.68
N LYS A 245 25.03 -0.71 9.16
CA LYS A 245 25.56 -1.39 10.36
C LYS A 245 24.80 -0.93 11.61
N VAL A 246 23.54 -1.34 11.77
CA VAL A 246 22.79 -1.14 13.01
C VAL A 246 23.17 -2.28 13.95
N GLY A 247 23.65 -1.95 15.15
CA GLY A 247 23.85 -2.96 16.19
C GLY A 247 22.50 -3.59 16.56
N ASN A 248 22.45 -4.92 16.67
CA ASN A 248 21.25 -5.68 17.02
C ASN A 248 20.52 -5.16 18.27
N GLU A 249 21.22 -4.47 19.17
CA GLU A 249 20.71 -3.96 20.44
C GLU A 249 19.80 -2.72 20.29
N THR A 250 20.10 -1.84 19.33
CA THR A 250 19.29 -0.64 19.02
C THR A 250 17.97 -0.96 18.31
N PHE A 251 17.88 -2.14 17.66
CA PHE A 251 16.71 -2.60 16.93
C PHE A 251 15.65 -3.28 17.83
N ILE A 252 15.89 -3.40 19.14
CA ILE A 252 15.00 -4.13 20.05
C ILE A 252 14.14 -3.18 20.90
N GLY A 253 14.50 -1.90 20.97
CA GLY A 253 13.98 -0.96 21.96
C GLY A 253 12.64 -0.29 21.65
N GLY A 254 12.15 -0.29 20.40
CA GLY A 254 10.95 0.45 20.00
C GLY A 254 10.18 -0.18 18.86
N ASP A 255 9.07 0.42 18.45
CA ASP A 255 8.43 0.06 17.19
C ASP A 255 9.30 0.54 16.02
N HIS A 256 9.33 -0.24 14.95
CA HIS A 256 10.19 0.01 13.80
C HIS A 256 9.38 0.10 12.53
N VAL A 257 9.75 1.03 11.66
CA VAL A 257 9.30 1.10 10.27
C VAL A 257 10.50 0.77 9.38
N TYR A 258 10.31 0.38 8.14
CA TYR A 258 11.36 0.19 7.16
C TYR A 258 10.79 0.49 5.77
N TRP A 259 11.58 1.17 4.95
CA TRP A 259 11.24 1.54 3.58
C TRP A 259 12.37 1.13 2.67
N TRP A 260 12.04 0.44 1.58
CA TRP A 260 13.02 0.04 0.60
C TRP A 260 12.45 -0.01 -0.80
N THR A 261 13.28 0.40 -1.74
CA THR A 261 12.94 0.52 -3.16
C THR A 261 14.06 -0.11 -4.00
N GLY A 262 14.56 -1.27 -3.57
CA GLY A 262 15.57 -2.03 -4.31
C GLY A 262 16.94 -1.36 -4.35
N LYS A 263 17.72 -1.69 -5.40
CA LYS A 263 19.07 -1.16 -5.64
C LYS A 263 19.10 0.30 -6.11
N GLY A 264 17.94 0.95 -6.27
CA GLY A 264 17.82 2.11 -7.14
C GLY A 264 17.34 3.42 -6.53
N GLY A 265 16.81 3.50 -5.30
CA GLY A 265 16.11 4.73 -4.87
C GLY A 265 16.31 5.14 -3.42
N GLY A 266 16.60 6.43 -3.21
CA GLY A 266 16.46 7.11 -1.92
C GLY A 266 15.02 7.55 -1.62
N TRP A 267 14.02 6.92 -2.24
CA TRP A 267 12.62 7.33 -2.11
C TRP A 267 12.13 7.21 -0.67
N ARG A 268 11.28 8.17 -0.28
CA ARG A 268 10.58 8.20 1.00
C ARG A 268 9.17 8.73 0.80
N PRO A 269 8.17 8.20 1.54
CA PRO A 269 6.85 8.79 1.53
C PRO A 269 6.87 10.16 2.23
N LYS A 270 5.85 10.99 2.00
CA LYS A 270 5.76 12.31 2.67
C LYS A 270 5.79 12.17 4.19
N ARG A 271 6.35 13.16 4.88
CA ARG A 271 6.50 13.21 6.35
C ARG A 271 5.22 12.87 7.13
N LYS A 272 4.05 13.30 6.63
CA LYS A 272 2.75 12.98 7.25
C LYS A 272 2.42 11.48 7.21
N VAL A 273 2.82 10.78 6.15
CA VAL A 273 2.65 9.33 5.99
C VAL A 273 3.63 8.60 6.90
N GLU A 274 4.88 9.05 6.94
CA GLU A 274 5.89 8.51 7.86
C GLU A 274 5.43 8.61 9.32
N LYS A 275 4.95 9.79 9.75
CA LYS A 275 4.41 10.00 11.11
C LYS A 275 3.27 9.00 11.42
N ALA A 276 2.38 8.74 10.48
CA ALA A 276 1.29 7.77 10.67
C ALA A 276 1.80 6.32 10.87
N TRP A 277 2.87 5.94 10.18
CA TRP A 277 3.50 4.63 10.28
C TRP A 277 4.38 4.46 11.52
N VAL A 278 5.14 5.49 11.90
CA VAL A 278 6.07 5.42 13.05
C VAL A 278 5.30 5.48 14.38
N GLY A 279 4.29 6.33 14.50
CA GLY A 279 3.71 6.65 15.81
C GLY A 279 4.76 7.27 16.76
N GLU A 280 4.76 6.87 18.03
CA GLU A 280 5.72 7.33 19.05
C GLU A 280 7.07 6.57 19.04
N GLY A 281 7.33 5.75 18.02
CA GLY A 281 8.52 4.91 17.91
C GLY A 281 9.85 5.67 17.72
N ASN A 282 10.96 5.05 18.10
CA ASN A 282 12.28 5.69 18.10
C ASN A 282 12.90 5.75 16.68
N GLN A 283 13.09 6.97 16.17
CA GLN A 283 13.63 7.26 14.84
C GLN A 283 15.17 7.36 14.78
N GLN A 284 15.91 6.94 15.81
CA GLN A 284 17.36 7.23 15.91
C GLN A 284 18.22 6.77 14.71
N TRP A 285 17.73 5.83 13.91
CA TRP A 285 18.39 5.33 12.70
C TRP A 285 18.11 6.19 11.44
N PHE A 286 17.19 7.15 11.50
CA PHE A 286 16.85 8.08 10.41
C PHE A 286 17.66 9.39 10.40
N LYS A 287 18.48 9.67 11.42
CA LYS A 287 19.22 10.94 11.57
C LYS A 287 20.31 11.21 10.49
N GLY A 288 20.43 10.38 9.46
CA GLY A 288 21.43 10.49 8.40
C GLY A 288 20.97 11.24 7.14
N TYR A 289 19.70 11.66 7.04
CA TYR A 289 19.18 12.32 5.84
C TYR A 289 18.78 13.78 6.12
N PRO A 290 18.94 14.69 5.14
CA PRO A 290 18.58 16.10 5.31
C PRO A 290 17.11 16.21 5.69
N GLN A 291 16.84 16.88 6.81
CA GLN A 291 15.49 17.28 7.16
C GLN A 291 15.09 18.38 6.19
N GLU A 292 14.08 18.15 5.35
CA GLU A 292 13.33 19.28 4.80
C GLU A 292 12.67 19.95 5.99
N GLU A 293 13.17 21.14 6.33
CA GLU A 293 12.60 21.99 7.36
C GLU A 293 11.13 22.19 6.99
N ASP A 294 10.24 21.82 7.91
CA ASP A 294 8.82 22.13 7.78
C ASP A 294 8.77 23.66 7.78
N TYR A 295 8.66 24.28 6.60
CA TYR A 295 8.16 25.64 6.49
C TYR A 295 6.69 25.53 6.91
N GLU A 296 6.45 25.57 8.22
CA GLU A 296 5.16 26.02 8.71
C GLU A 296 4.98 27.39 8.03
N GLU A 297 4.02 27.48 7.10
CA GLU A 297 3.52 28.77 6.63
C GLU A 297 3.05 29.48 7.90
N ASP A 298 3.93 30.29 8.48
CA ASP A 298 3.56 31.30 9.45
C ASP A 298 2.49 32.14 8.74
N GLU A 299 1.23 31.95 9.15
CA GLU A 299 0.16 32.88 8.82
C GLU A 299 0.59 34.20 9.45
N GLU A 300 1.30 35.03 8.68
CA GLU A 300 1.63 36.40 9.05
C GLU A 300 0.30 37.14 9.20
N ASP A 301 -0.14 37.29 10.46
CA ASP A 301 -1.13 38.25 10.90
C ASP A 301 -0.67 39.63 10.41
N TYR A 302 -1.27 40.09 9.31
CA TYR A 302 -1.18 41.48 8.89
C TYR A 302 -1.96 42.32 9.92
N ASP A 303 -1.26 42.77 10.95
CA ASP A 303 -1.69 43.87 11.79
C ASP A 303 -1.76 45.13 10.91
N ASP A 304 -2.98 45.47 10.51
CA ASP A 304 -3.38 46.66 9.75
C ASP A 304 -3.41 47.85 10.72
N ASP A 305 -2.22 48.28 11.16
CA ASP A 305 -2.01 49.56 11.85
C ASP A 305 -1.45 50.56 10.83
N ASP A 306 -2.11 51.73 10.74
CA ASP A 306 -1.71 53.03 10.15
C ASP A 306 -2.95 53.63 9.43
N ASP A 307 -3.47 54.84 9.68
CA ASP A 307 -2.95 56.02 10.35
C ASP A 307 -4.12 56.93 10.77
N ASP A 308 -4.09 57.40 12.01
CA ASP A 308 -4.82 58.59 12.47
C ASP A 308 -4.07 59.84 11.99
N ASP A 309 -4.51 60.44 10.88
CA ASP A 309 -4.06 61.79 10.50
C ASP A 309 -5.08 62.85 10.90
N ASP A 310 -4.74 63.52 12.01
CA ASP A 310 -5.28 64.78 12.48
C ASP A 310 -5.25 65.87 11.36
N PHE A 311 -6.42 66.35 10.95
CA PHE A 311 -6.54 67.65 10.29
C PHE A 311 -7.36 68.61 11.15
N GLU A 312 -6.65 69.26 12.08
CA GLU A 312 -7.05 70.51 12.71
C GLU A 312 -6.60 71.67 11.80
N MET A 313 -7.53 72.38 11.14
CA MET A 313 -7.29 73.76 10.69
C MET A 313 -8.55 74.60 10.93
N GLY A 314 -8.39 75.54 11.87
CA GLY A 314 -9.38 76.50 12.31
C GLY A 314 -9.90 77.45 11.23
N GLY A 315 -11.07 78.01 11.51
CA GLY A 315 -11.79 78.94 10.64
C GLY A 315 -11.24 80.36 10.61
N ILE A 316 -11.80 81.14 9.69
CA ILE A 316 -12.53 82.41 9.89
C ILE A 316 -13.70 82.39 8.91
#